data_AF-A0A839AEW3-F1
#
_entry.id   AF-A0A839AEW3-F1
#
_cell.length_a   1.000
_cell.length_b   1.000
_cell.length_c   1.000
_cell.angle_alpha   90.00
_cell.angle_beta   90.00
_cell.angle_gamma   90.00
#
_symmetry.space_group_name_H-M   'P 1'
#
loop_
_entity.id
_entity.type
_entity.pdbx_description
1 polymer ?
#
loop_
_entity_poly.entity_id
_entity_poly.type
_entity_poly.pdbx_seq_one_letter_code
_entity_poly.pdbx_strand_id
1 'polypeptide(L)'
;MGILRFAILWGLAIAALVALLTLGRGQAMTVRSLTVIAYFGFGSVAGGALALLAARLAARFRPEPSARFAAMLLFLTLATAGATALIFYVDFRAYYAQWHDSGLTLGHVVEILFTGASSAYIYTVQSARPLLPFVLPLALAAALLFAKRRL
;
A
#
# COMPACT_ATOMS: atom_id res chain seq x y z
N MET A 1 0.93 11.69 -17.54
CA MET A 1 -0.13 11.40 -16.54
C MET A 1 0.22 12.09 -15.24
N GLY A 2 -0.68 12.89 -14.67
CA GLY A 2 -0.42 13.58 -13.38
C GLY A 2 -0.27 12.60 -12.22
N ILE A 3 0.46 12.99 -11.17
CA ILE A 3 0.69 12.15 -9.97
C ILE A 3 -0.65 11.81 -9.32
N LEU A 4 -1.47 12.82 -9.06
CA LEU A 4 -2.78 12.67 -8.44
C LEU A 4 -3.70 11.71 -9.23
N ARG A 5 -3.75 11.86 -10.56
CA ARG A 5 -4.57 10.99 -11.42
C ARG A 5 -4.13 9.53 -11.35
N PHE A 6 -2.82 9.26 -11.40
CA PHE A 6 -2.30 7.91 -11.25
C PHE A 6 -2.62 7.33 -9.87
N ALA A 7 -2.36 8.10 -8.82
CA ALA A 7 -2.60 7.71 -7.44
C ALA A 7 -4.07 7.33 -7.20
N ILE A 8 -5.01 8.16 -7.64
CA ILE A 8 -6.45 7.89 -7.52
C ILE A 8 -6.85 6.64 -8.30
N LEU A 9 -6.43 6.50 -9.56
CA LEU A 9 -6.76 5.33 -10.37
C LEU A 9 -6.19 4.03 -9.78
N TRP A 10 -4.96 4.08 -9.28
CA TRP A 10 -4.34 2.95 -8.60
C TRP A 10 -5.10 2.60 -7.31
N GLY A 11 -5.43 3.60 -6.49
CA GLY A 11 -6.23 3.41 -5.28
C GLY A 11 -7.60 2.80 -5.54
N LEU A 12 -8.32 3.29 -6.55
CA LEU A 12 -9.62 2.73 -6.96
C LEU A 12 -9.49 1.29 -7.47
N ALA A 13 -8.45 0.99 -8.25
CA ALA A 13 -8.23 -0.37 -8.75
C ALA A 13 -7.96 -1.36 -7.61
N ILE A 14 -7.15 -0.98 -6.63
CA ILE A 14 -6.88 -1.83 -5.46
C ILE A 14 -8.11 -1.96 -4.57
N ALA A 15 -8.84 -0.86 -4.30
CA ALA A 15 -10.07 -0.90 -3.52
C ALA A 15 -11.14 -1.78 -4.17
N ALA A 16 -11.34 -1.65 -5.48
CA ALA A 16 -12.27 -2.48 -6.23
C ALA A 16 -11.85 -3.95 -6.21
N LEU A 17 -10.56 -4.25 -6.36
CA LEU A 17 -10.04 -5.62 -6.27
C LEU A 17 -10.30 -6.23 -4.89
N VAL A 18 -10.03 -5.50 -3.81
CA VAL A 18 -10.31 -5.96 -2.45
C VAL A 18 -11.81 -6.22 -2.27
N ALA A 19 -12.67 -5.31 -2.71
CA ALA A 19 -14.12 -5.49 -2.65
C ALA A 19 -14.60 -6.73 -3.42
N LEU A 20 -14.10 -6.94 -4.65
CA LEU A 20 -14.40 -8.11 -5.47
C LEU A 20 -13.95 -9.41 -4.81
N LEU A 21 -12.77 -9.44 -4.19
CA LEU A 21 -12.28 -10.61 -3.48
C LEU A 21 -13.09 -10.89 -2.21
N THR A 22 -13.51 -9.87 -1.48
CA THR A 22 -14.38 -10.03 -0.32
C THR A 22 -15.74 -10.62 -0.73
N LEU A 23 -16.36 -10.08 -1.78
CA LEU A 23 -17.62 -10.61 -2.32
C LEU A 23 -17.47 -12.02 -2.90
N GLY A 24 -16.41 -12.29 -3.66
CA GLY A 24 -16.13 -13.60 -4.26
C GLY A 24 -15.88 -14.71 -3.23
N ARG A 25 -15.59 -14.34 -1.98
CA ARG A 25 -15.48 -15.27 -0.83
C ARG A 25 -16.80 -15.46 -0.07
N GLY A 26 -17.89 -14.86 -0.55
CA GLY A 26 -19.19 -14.88 0.12
C GLY A 26 -19.23 -14.05 1.40
N GLN A 27 -18.28 -13.13 1.62
CA GLN A 27 -18.30 -12.28 2.80
C GLN A 27 -19.25 -11.10 2.62
N ALA A 28 -20.02 -10.79 3.67
CA ALA A 28 -20.93 -9.66 3.66
C ALA A 28 -20.19 -8.31 3.61
N MET A 29 -20.79 -7.33 2.93
CA MET A 29 -20.35 -5.94 2.95
C MET A 29 -20.81 -5.26 4.23
N THR A 30 -20.05 -5.50 5.30
CA THR A 30 -20.25 -4.86 6.60
C THR A 30 -19.43 -3.57 6.70
N VAL A 31 -19.67 -2.76 7.73
CA VAL A 31 -18.84 -1.60 8.06
C VAL A 31 -17.36 -2.02 8.16
N ARG A 32 -17.05 -3.15 8.79
CA ARG A 32 -15.68 -3.66 8.89
C ARG A 32 -15.05 -3.97 7.52
N SER A 33 -15.82 -4.59 6.62
CA SER A 33 -15.37 -4.86 5.25
C SER A 33 -15.08 -3.56 4.49
N LEU A 34 -15.95 -2.57 4.64
CA LEU A 34 -15.77 -1.24 4.04
C LEU A 34 -14.55 -0.51 4.60
N THR A 35 -14.29 -0.61 5.91
CA THR A 35 -13.08 -0.08 6.54
C THR A 35 -11.82 -0.69 5.95
N VAL A 36 -11.79 -2.02 5.77
CA VAL A 36 -10.64 -2.70 5.14
C VAL A 36 -10.46 -2.22 3.69
N ILE A 37 -11.53 -2.14 2.91
CA ILE A 37 -11.48 -1.62 1.53
C ILE A 37 -10.93 -0.19 1.50
N ALA A 38 -11.37 0.65 2.45
CA ALA A 38 -10.89 2.02 2.58
C ALA A 38 -9.39 2.07 2.91
N TYR A 39 -8.89 1.24 3.83
CA TYR A 39 -7.47 1.19 4.19
C TYR A 39 -6.60 0.84 2.99
N PHE A 40 -7.00 -0.17 2.22
CA PHE A 40 -6.31 -0.54 0.99
C PHE A 40 -6.40 0.55 -0.08
N GLY A 41 -7.57 1.18 -0.24
CA GLY A 41 -7.77 2.28 -1.19
C GLY A 41 -6.89 3.48 -0.88
N PHE A 42 -7.00 4.04 0.33
CA PHE A 42 -6.21 5.21 0.74
C PHE A 42 -4.72 4.91 0.83
N GLY A 43 -4.34 3.73 1.35
CA GLY A 43 -2.95 3.28 1.38
C GLY A 43 -2.36 3.19 -0.03
N SER A 44 -3.14 2.69 -0.99
CA SER A 44 -2.74 2.65 -2.40
C SER A 44 -2.69 4.02 -3.06
N VAL A 45 -3.58 4.95 -2.73
CA VAL A 45 -3.48 6.34 -3.23
C VAL A 45 -2.16 6.96 -2.75
N ALA A 46 -1.87 6.90 -1.45
CA ALA A 46 -0.63 7.43 -0.88
C ALA A 46 0.60 6.73 -1.47
N GLY A 47 0.60 5.40 -1.50
CA GLY A 47 1.68 4.58 -2.05
C GLY A 47 1.90 4.83 -3.53
N GLY A 48 0.85 4.94 -4.34
CA GLY A 48 0.92 5.23 -5.77
C GLY A 48 1.49 6.63 -6.06
N ALA A 49 1.14 7.62 -5.25
CA ALA A 49 1.71 8.97 -5.37
C ALA A 49 3.22 8.96 -5.09
N LEU A 50 3.63 8.37 -3.95
CA LEU A 50 5.04 8.22 -3.57
C LEU A 50 5.83 7.41 -4.60
N ALA A 51 5.26 6.31 -5.08
CA ALA A 51 5.89 5.43 -6.04
C ALA A 51 6.18 6.12 -7.36
N LEU A 52 5.21 6.86 -7.90
CA LEU A 52 5.39 7.56 -9.16
C LEU A 52 6.41 8.70 -9.03
N LEU A 53 6.47 9.37 -7.87
CA LEU A 53 7.44 10.42 -7.60
C LEU A 53 8.86 9.83 -7.53
N ALA A 54 9.05 8.76 -6.77
CA ALA A 54 10.32 8.04 -6.64
C ALA A 54 10.77 7.42 -7.97
N ALA A 55 9.87 6.78 -8.72
CA ALA A 55 10.18 6.18 -10.02
C ALA A 55 10.57 7.23 -11.06
N ARG A 56 9.94 8.41 -11.04
CA ARG A 56 10.36 9.54 -11.90
C ARG A 56 11.73 10.07 -11.54
N LEU A 57 12.02 10.19 -10.25
CA LEU A 57 13.33 10.62 -9.78
C LEU A 57 14.41 9.62 -10.24
N ALA A 58 14.19 8.33 -10.04
CA ALA A 58 15.09 7.28 -10.50
C ALA A 58 15.27 7.31 -12.04
N ALA A 59 14.18 7.51 -12.79
CA ALA A 59 14.22 7.59 -14.25
C ALA A 59 15.03 8.79 -14.79
N ARG A 60 15.21 9.87 -14.01
CA ARG A 60 16.09 10.99 -14.41
C ARG A 60 17.56 10.60 -14.41
N PHE A 61 17.97 9.72 -13.50
CA PHE A 61 19.36 9.28 -13.39
C PHE A 61 19.65 8.03 -14.22
N ARG A 62 18.61 7.22 -14.50
CA ARG A 62 18.67 5.98 -15.29
C ARG A 62 17.50 5.93 -16.27
N PRO A 63 17.64 6.54 -17.47
CA PRO A 63 16.54 6.71 -18.41
C PRO A 63 16.20 5.42 -19.19
N GLU A 64 17.00 4.35 -19.04
CA GLU A 64 16.81 3.10 -19.75
C GLU A 64 15.44 2.46 -19.42
N PRO A 65 14.71 1.92 -20.40
CA PRO A 65 13.38 1.34 -20.17
C PRO A 65 13.35 0.25 -19.09
N SER A 66 14.39 -0.58 -19.00
CA SER A 66 14.52 -1.63 -17.98
C SER A 66 14.66 -1.06 -16.57
N ALA A 67 15.49 -0.03 -16.38
CA ALA A 67 15.66 0.65 -15.09
C ALA A 67 14.37 1.33 -14.64
N ARG A 68 13.64 1.95 -15.58
CA ARG A 68 12.35 2.59 -15.33
C ARG A 68 11.26 1.61 -14.95
N PHE A 69 11.22 0.46 -15.63
CA PHE A 69 10.33 -0.64 -15.28
C PHE A 69 10.61 -1.14 -13.86
N ALA A 70 11.87 -1.44 -13.55
CA ALA A 70 12.29 -1.93 -12.24
C ALA A 70 11.97 -0.92 -11.13
N ALA A 71 12.30 0.36 -11.34
CA ALA A 71 12.00 1.43 -10.39
C ALA A 71 10.49 1.53 -10.13
N MET A 72 9.66 1.55 -11.18
CA MET A 72 8.22 1.63 -11.02
C MET A 72 7.66 0.41 -10.29
N LEU A 73 8.07 -0.80 -10.66
CA LEU A 73 7.60 -2.03 -10.02
C LEU A 73 8.00 -2.06 -8.53
N LEU A 74 9.26 -1.78 -8.23
CA LEU A 74 9.80 -1.78 -6.87
C LEU A 74 9.11 -0.73 -5.99
N PHE A 75 9.07 0.52 -6.43
CA PHE A 75 8.47 1.58 -5.62
C PHE A 75 6.96 1.44 -5.52
N LEU A 76 6.25 0.99 -6.57
CA LEU A 76 4.80 0.80 -6.51
C LEU A 76 4.43 -0.30 -5.51
N THR A 77 5.15 -1.42 -5.53
CA THR A 77 4.90 -2.53 -4.61
C THR A 77 5.24 -2.15 -3.16
N LEU A 78 6.45 -1.64 -2.92
CA LEU A 78 6.89 -1.29 -1.57
C LEU A 78 6.10 -0.12 -0.98
N ALA A 79 5.86 0.96 -1.74
CA ALA A 79 5.14 2.12 -1.23
C ALA A 79 3.65 1.80 -0.99
N THR A 80 3.01 1.00 -1.84
CA THR A 80 1.62 0.57 -1.62
C THR A 80 1.50 -0.32 -0.39
N ALA A 81 2.40 -1.30 -0.24
CA ALA A 81 2.41 -2.18 0.92
C ALA A 81 2.71 -1.41 2.21
N GLY A 82 3.75 -0.56 2.20
CA GLY A 82 4.16 0.24 3.34
C GLY A 82 3.11 1.26 3.77
N ALA A 83 2.51 2.00 2.83
CA ALA A 83 1.47 2.98 3.15
C ALA A 83 0.20 2.32 3.70
N THR A 84 -0.22 1.18 3.12
CA THR A 84 -1.36 0.43 3.65
C THR A 84 -1.05 -0.13 5.04
N ALA A 85 0.13 -0.73 5.23
CA ALA A 85 0.57 -1.24 6.53
C ALA A 85 0.65 -0.13 7.59
N LEU A 86 1.07 1.07 7.21
CA LEU A 86 1.12 2.24 8.09
C LEU A 86 -0.29 2.66 8.55
N ILE A 87 -1.28 2.66 7.65
CA ILE A 87 -2.68 2.95 8.02
C ILE A 87 -3.19 1.91 9.02
N PHE A 88 -2.96 0.62 8.75
CA PHE A 88 -3.31 -0.45 9.68
C PHE A 88 -2.62 -0.29 11.03
N TYR A 89 -1.33 0.07 11.03
CA TYR A 89 -0.58 0.32 12.26
C TYR A 89 -1.16 1.48 13.05
N VAL A 90 -1.49 2.60 12.42
CA VAL A 90 -2.07 3.77 13.10
C VAL A 90 -3.40 3.41 13.75
N ASP A 91 -4.26 2.69 13.04
CA ASP A 91 -5.55 2.23 13.57
C ASP A 91 -5.37 1.24 14.73
N PHE A 92 -4.50 0.25 14.55
CA PHE A 92 -4.18 -0.75 15.57
C PHE A 92 -3.57 -0.10 16.82
N ARG A 93 -2.64 0.85 16.65
CA ARG A 93 -2.05 1.59 17.76
C ARG A 93 -3.09 2.48 18.45
N ALA A 94 -3.98 3.15 17.72
CA ALA A 94 -5.01 3.99 18.32
C ALA A 94 -5.95 3.19 19.24
N TYR A 95 -6.24 1.94 18.87
CA TYR A 95 -6.95 1.00 19.73
C TYR A 95 -6.16 0.69 21.01
N TYR A 96 -4.88 0.29 20.89
CA TYR A 96 -4.08 -0.09 22.06
C TYR A 96 -3.68 1.08 22.97
N ALA A 97 -3.55 2.29 22.43
CA ALA A 97 -3.15 3.48 23.18
C ALA A 97 -4.07 3.80 24.38
N GLN A 98 -5.27 3.22 24.44
CA GLN A 98 -6.21 3.34 25.56
C GLN A 98 -5.73 2.66 26.85
N TRP A 99 -4.80 1.69 26.73
CA TRP A 99 -4.26 0.93 27.86
C TRP A 99 -2.80 1.26 28.18
N HIS A 100 -2.22 2.26 27.52
CA HIS A 100 -0.84 2.69 27.74
C HIS A 100 -0.79 4.05 28.45
N ASP A 101 0.27 4.23 29.24
CA ASP A 101 0.50 5.45 29.99
C ASP A 101 0.77 6.63 29.04
N SER A 102 0.58 7.86 29.51
CA SER A 102 0.84 9.05 28.69
C SER A 102 2.27 9.55 28.91
N GLY A 103 3.15 9.42 27.91
CA GLY A 103 4.56 9.83 28.04
C GLY A 103 5.42 9.50 26.81
N LEU A 104 6.71 9.79 26.86
CA LEU A 104 7.68 9.40 25.83
C LEU A 104 8.84 8.67 26.54
N THR A 105 8.55 7.45 26.98
CA THR A 105 9.50 6.59 27.71
C THR A 105 10.15 5.58 26.76
N LEU A 106 11.24 4.94 27.19
CA LEU A 106 11.83 3.82 26.44
C LEU A 106 10.80 2.70 26.21
N GLY A 107 9.91 2.46 27.19
CA GLY A 107 8.79 1.52 27.07
C GLY A 107 7.88 1.85 25.89
N HIS A 108 7.47 3.12 25.74
CA HIS A 108 6.64 3.54 24.61
C HIS A 108 7.33 3.40 23.26
N VAL A 109 8.65 3.61 23.19
CA VAL A 109 9.41 3.35 21.95
C VAL A 109 9.37 1.87 21.61
N VAL A 110 9.59 0.99 22.60
CA VAL A 110 9.51 -0.46 22.41
C VAL A 110 8.10 -0.87 21.97
N GLU A 111 7.05 -0.35 22.60
CA GLU A 111 5.66 -0.61 22.20
C GLU A 111 5.37 -0.15 20.76
N ILE A 112 5.78 1.06 20.38
CA ILE A 112 5.63 1.56 19.01
C ILE A 112 6.27 0.59 18.01
N LEU A 113 7.49 0.13 18.29
CA LEU A 113 8.22 -0.78 17.40
C LEU A 113 7.57 -2.16 17.33
N PHE A 114 7.20 -2.75 18.48
CA PHE A 114 6.57 -4.07 18.52
C PHE A 114 5.17 -4.06 17.89
N THR A 115 4.33 -3.07 18.21
CA THR A 115 3.03 -2.88 17.56
C THR A 115 3.21 -2.70 16.06
N GLY A 116 4.19 -1.89 15.63
CA GLY A 116 4.51 -1.69 14.21
C GLY A 116 4.91 -2.96 13.49
N ALA A 117 5.85 -3.71 14.07
CA ALA A 117 6.31 -4.98 13.53
C ALA A 117 5.18 -6.03 13.47
N SER A 118 4.39 -6.15 14.53
CA SER A 118 3.24 -7.06 14.57
C SER A 118 2.17 -6.69 13.55
N SER A 119 1.80 -5.42 13.44
CA SER A 119 0.84 -4.95 12.43
C SER A 119 1.34 -5.21 11.01
N ALA A 120 2.62 -4.94 10.73
CA ALA A 120 3.22 -5.21 9.41
C ALA A 120 3.24 -6.71 9.08
N TYR A 121 3.56 -7.56 10.07
CA TYR A 121 3.53 -9.01 9.93
C TYR A 121 2.10 -9.52 9.65
N ILE A 122 1.13 -9.11 10.48
CA ILE A 122 -0.28 -9.48 10.34
C ILE A 122 -0.81 -9.05 8.97
N TYR A 123 -0.55 -7.80 8.58
CA TYR A 123 -0.92 -7.28 7.27
C TYR A 123 -0.33 -8.15 6.16
N THR A 124 0.98 -8.42 6.20
CA THR A 124 1.67 -9.15 5.14
C THR A 124 1.11 -10.57 5.00
N VAL A 125 0.99 -11.30 6.10
CA VAL A 125 0.51 -12.70 6.07
C VAL A 125 -0.95 -12.77 5.63
N GLN A 126 -1.82 -11.90 6.14
CA GLN A 126 -3.25 -11.96 5.82
C GLN A 126 -3.56 -11.42 4.42
N SER A 127 -2.78 -10.45 3.95
CA SER A 127 -3.09 -9.69 2.72
C SER A 127 -2.30 -10.15 1.51
N ALA A 128 -1.04 -10.60 1.67
CA ALA A 128 -0.20 -10.96 0.53
C ALA A 128 -0.76 -12.16 -0.22
N ARG A 129 -1.04 -13.27 0.46
CA ARG A 129 -1.53 -14.50 -0.18
C ARG A 129 -2.77 -14.29 -1.07
N PRO A 130 -3.82 -13.57 -0.63
CA PRO A 130 -5.02 -13.40 -1.44
C PRO A 130 -4.91 -12.31 -2.52
N LEU A 131 -4.13 -11.26 -2.29
CA LEU A 131 -4.05 -10.13 -3.21
C LEU A 131 -2.96 -10.30 -4.27
N LEU A 132 -1.85 -10.95 -3.93
CA LEU A 132 -0.66 -11.01 -4.79
C LEU A 132 -0.93 -11.59 -6.18
N PRO A 133 -1.76 -12.65 -6.37
CA PRO A 133 -2.09 -13.15 -7.71
C PRO A 133 -2.74 -12.11 -8.64
N PHE A 134 -3.39 -11.09 -8.08
CA PHE A 134 -4.14 -10.08 -8.83
C PHE A 134 -3.44 -8.72 -8.86
N VAL A 135 -2.83 -8.31 -7.74
CA VAL A 135 -2.08 -7.06 -7.62
C VAL A 135 -0.78 -7.13 -8.43
N LEU A 136 -0.11 -8.28 -8.47
CA LEU A 136 1.17 -8.40 -9.19
C LEU A 136 1.01 -8.16 -10.70
N PRO A 137 0.06 -8.80 -11.43
CA PRO A 137 -0.19 -8.46 -12.84
C PRO A 137 -0.53 -6.98 -13.05
N LEU A 138 -1.32 -6.39 -12.15
CA LEU A 138 -1.70 -4.98 -12.23
C LEU A 138 -0.48 -4.06 -12.05
N ALA A 139 0.40 -4.37 -11.10
CA ALA A 139 1.65 -3.65 -10.86
C ALA A 139 2.63 -3.81 -12.04
N LEU A 140 2.74 -5.01 -12.61
CA LEU A 140 3.54 -5.27 -13.81
C LEU A 140 3.03 -4.44 -15.00
N ALA A 141 1.70 -4.42 -15.23
CA ALA A 141 1.10 -3.60 -16.27
C ALA A 141 1.37 -2.11 -16.07
N ALA A 142 1.22 -1.60 -14.84
CA ALA A 142 1.53 -0.21 -14.50
C ALA A 142 3.02 0.11 -14.74
N ALA A 143 3.93 -0.80 -14.37
CA ALA A 143 5.37 -0.65 -14.59
C ALA A 143 5.75 -0.67 -16.08
N LEU A 144 5.15 -1.57 -16.88
CA LEU A 144 5.34 -1.61 -18.33
C LEU A 144 4.85 -0.32 -19.00
N LEU A 145 3.67 0.16 -18.62
CA LEU A 145 3.12 1.42 -19.13
C LEU A 145 4.00 2.61 -18.74
N PHE A 146 4.57 2.60 -17.54
CA PHE A 146 5.51 3.64 -17.12
C PHE A 146 6.81 3.59 -17.91
N ALA A 147 7.39 2.41 -18.13
CA ALA A 147 8.64 2.25 -18.89
C ALA A 147 8.51 2.66 -20.36
N LYS A 148 7.36 2.40 -20.99
CA LYS A 148 7.09 2.74 -22.39
C LYS A 148 6.86 4.23 -22.65
N ARG A 149 6.49 5.02 -21.64
CA ARG A 149 6.29 6.47 -21.82
C ARG A 149 7.62 7.14 -22.15
N ARG A 150 7.68 8.13 -23.03
CA ARG A 150 8.82 9.05 -23.06
C ARG A 150 8.58 10.06 -21.93
N LEU A 151 9.49 10.11 -20.95
CA LEU A 151 9.43 11.05 -19.82
C LEU A 151 10.03 12.39 -20.21
#